data_AF-A0A150UBR4-F1
#
_entry.id   AF-A0A150UBR4-F1
#
_cell.length_a   1.000
_cell.length_b   1.000
_cell.length_c   1.000
_cell.angle_alpha   90.00
_cell.angle_beta   90.00
_cell.angle_gamma   90.00
#
_symmetry.space_group_name_H-M   'P 1'
#
loop_
_entity.id
_entity.type
_entity.pdbx_description
1 polymer ?
#
loop_
_entity_poly.entity_id
_entity_poly.type
_entity_poly.pdbx_seq_one_letter_code
_entity_poly.pdbx_strand_id
1 'polypeptide(L)'
;MRPFSYQRATDPAVAVQALSAAAAANDVLTKAAAQPLAGGTTLIDLMKLDVMRPAAIVDINPLAHAWSAIEPGTDGLRLGALAKMSNVAAHDGIQRHYPVIANSLKLAASAQLRNMATLGGNVMQRTRCSYFRDVSYENCNKRNPGSGCAAMDGVNRMHAVLGVSDQCIATYPGDFAQALVALDAMVEITGRSGTRNLPFAELHKAPGNTPDIETTLKPGELISAFSISGRWPRSVYLKARDRQSYEFALSSA
;
A
#
# COMPACT_ATOMS: atom_id res chain seq x y z
N MET A 1 -21.46 3.19 2.59
CA MET A 1 -20.41 3.43 3.61
C MET A 1 -21.07 3.43 4.98
N ARG A 2 -20.53 2.68 5.93
CA ARG A 2 -21.08 2.58 7.29
C ARG A 2 -20.66 3.79 8.14
N PRO A 3 -21.41 4.16 9.20
CA PRO A 3 -20.97 5.15 10.17
C PRO A 3 -19.64 4.74 10.83
N PHE A 4 -18.78 5.70 11.13
CA PHE A 4 -17.51 5.50 11.84
C PHE A 4 -17.18 6.72 12.69
N SER A 5 -16.41 6.52 13.75
CA SER A 5 -15.77 7.63 14.48
C SER A 5 -14.55 8.13 13.72
N TYR A 6 -14.25 9.41 13.84
CA TYR A 6 -13.09 10.04 13.21
C TYR A 6 -12.28 10.77 14.27
N GLN A 7 -10.97 10.59 14.25
CA GLN A 7 -10.04 11.33 15.08
C GLN A 7 -8.75 11.63 14.33
N ARG A 8 -8.06 12.68 14.74
CA ARG A 8 -6.74 13.06 14.21
C ARG A 8 -5.66 12.65 15.21
N ALA A 9 -4.62 11.99 14.73
CA ALA A 9 -3.43 11.72 15.53
C ALA A 9 -2.39 12.82 15.29
N THR A 10 -2.02 13.54 16.34
CA THR A 10 -1.08 14.66 16.29
C THR A 10 0.38 14.23 16.36
N ASP A 11 0.64 13.05 16.91
CA ASP A 11 1.96 12.43 17.00
C ASP A 11 1.88 10.90 16.79
N PRO A 12 3.02 10.23 16.51
CA PRO A 12 3.04 8.80 16.25
C PRO A 12 2.53 7.93 17.40
N ALA A 13 2.77 8.32 18.66
CA ALA A 13 2.37 7.53 19.81
C ALA A 13 0.84 7.49 19.94
N VAL A 14 0.17 8.63 19.74
CA VAL A 14 -1.30 8.73 19.69
C VAL A 14 -1.87 7.89 18.54
N ALA A 15 -1.25 7.92 17.36
CA ALA A 15 -1.71 7.14 16.22
C ALA A 15 -1.63 5.62 16.51
N VAL A 16 -0.47 5.17 17.00
CA VAL A 16 -0.22 3.77 17.35
C VAL A 16 -1.18 3.32 18.46
N GLN A 17 -1.35 4.12 19.51
CA GLN A 17 -2.26 3.79 20.62
C GLN A 17 -3.68 3.60 20.12
N ALA A 18 -4.19 4.55 19.32
CA ALA A 18 -5.52 4.51 18.76
C ALA A 18 -5.77 3.28 17.89
N LEU A 19 -4.85 3.00 16.97
CA LEU A 19 -4.95 1.86 16.05
C LEU A 19 -4.82 0.52 16.79
N SER A 20 -4.01 0.48 17.86
CA SER A 20 -3.84 -0.71 18.69
C SER A 20 -5.04 -0.98 19.60
N ALA A 21 -5.66 0.05 20.15
CA ALA A 21 -6.78 -0.09 21.08
C ALA A 21 -8.02 -0.70 20.41
N ALA A 22 -8.17 -0.50 19.10
CA ALA A 22 -9.27 -1.03 18.31
C ALA A 22 -8.96 -2.38 17.65
N ALA A 23 -7.81 -2.98 17.96
CA ALA A 23 -7.42 -4.28 17.44
C ALA A 23 -7.77 -5.39 18.42
N ALA A 24 -8.49 -6.43 17.97
CA ALA A 24 -8.51 -7.68 18.73
C ALA A 24 -7.14 -8.38 18.60
N ALA A 25 -6.79 -9.21 19.58
CA ALA A 25 -5.47 -9.86 19.66
C ALA A 25 -5.08 -10.67 18.41
N ASN A 26 -6.08 -11.14 17.63
CA ASN A 26 -5.89 -11.97 16.44
C ASN A 26 -6.36 -11.30 15.14
N ASP A 27 -6.76 -10.02 15.18
CA ASP A 27 -7.15 -9.33 13.96
C ASP A 27 -5.93 -9.10 13.08
N VAL A 28 -6.11 -9.25 11.78
CA VAL A 28 -5.13 -8.77 10.80
C VAL A 28 -5.41 -7.30 10.52
N LEU A 29 -4.36 -6.53 10.18
CA LEU A 29 -4.49 -5.08 9.98
C LEU A 29 -5.64 -4.71 9.03
N THR A 30 -5.88 -5.49 7.97
CA THR A 30 -6.95 -5.25 6.98
C THR A 30 -8.37 -5.43 7.51
N LYS A 31 -8.54 -6.11 8.66
CA LYS A 31 -9.81 -6.35 9.34
C LYS A 31 -9.97 -5.59 10.66
N ALA A 32 -8.90 -4.93 11.14
CA ALA A 32 -8.93 -4.17 12.38
C ALA A 32 -10.02 -3.08 12.36
N ALA A 33 -10.70 -2.89 13.50
CA ALA A 33 -11.83 -1.98 13.59
C ALA A 33 -11.45 -0.50 13.41
N ALA A 34 -10.19 -0.15 13.68
CA ALA A 34 -9.62 1.15 13.31
C ALA A 34 -8.68 1.04 12.11
N GLN A 35 -8.78 2.01 11.20
CA GLN A 35 -7.90 2.10 10.02
C GLN A 35 -7.22 3.47 9.94
N PRO A 36 -5.94 3.54 9.54
CA PRO A 36 -5.27 4.80 9.32
C PRO A 36 -5.74 5.47 8.02
N LEU A 37 -6.01 6.77 8.09
CA LEU A 37 -6.32 7.60 6.93
C LEU A 37 -5.13 8.50 6.60
N ALA A 38 -4.54 8.27 5.44
CA ALA A 38 -3.57 9.19 4.81
C ALA A 38 -4.25 9.92 3.63
N GLY A 39 -3.87 9.60 2.38
CA GLY A 39 -4.46 10.21 1.18
C GLY A 39 -5.90 9.76 0.86
N GLY A 40 -6.40 8.69 1.49
CA GLY A 40 -7.77 8.19 1.31
C GLY A 40 -8.08 7.53 -0.04
N THR A 41 -7.17 7.57 -1.01
CA THR A 41 -7.39 7.12 -2.40
C THR A 41 -7.67 5.63 -2.57
N THR A 42 -7.34 4.80 -1.57
CA THR A 42 -7.75 3.39 -1.50
C THR A 42 -8.80 3.15 -0.42
N LEU A 43 -8.57 3.64 0.80
CA LEU A 43 -9.44 3.36 1.95
C LEU A 43 -10.88 3.83 1.73
N ILE A 44 -11.06 5.09 1.32
CA ILE A 44 -12.39 5.68 1.12
C ILE A 44 -13.13 5.00 -0.04
N ASP A 45 -12.41 4.62 -1.10
CA ASP A 45 -12.95 3.84 -2.21
C ASP A 45 -13.50 2.49 -1.73
N LEU A 46 -12.70 1.71 -1.00
CA LEU A 46 -13.13 0.41 -0.47
C LEU A 46 -14.23 0.51 0.60
N MET A 47 -14.30 1.61 1.34
CA MET A 47 -15.40 1.90 2.26
C MET A 47 -16.71 2.24 1.55
N LYS A 48 -16.64 2.91 0.40
CA LYS A 48 -17.82 3.17 -0.45
C LYS A 48 -18.39 1.88 -1.03
N LEU A 49 -17.50 0.96 -1.42
CA LEU A 49 -17.86 -0.38 -1.91
C LEU A 49 -18.27 -1.36 -0.80
N ASP A 50 -18.28 -0.92 0.47
CA ASP A 50 -18.58 -1.75 1.65
C ASP A 50 -17.64 -2.97 1.83
N VAL A 51 -16.49 -2.97 1.14
CA VAL A 51 -15.41 -3.97 1.25
C VAL A 51 -14.62 -3.78 2.54
N MET A 52 -14.35 -2.53 2.91
CA MET A 52 -13.74 -2.17 4.20
C MET A 52 -14.77 -1.47 5.07
N ARG A 53 -14.95 -1.96 6.30
CA ARG A 53 -16.00 -1.52 7.22
C ARG A 53 -15.43 -1.10 8.59
N PRO A 54 -14.44 -0.19 8.64
CA PRO A 54 -13.87 0.23 9.92
C PRO A 54 -14.93 0.97 10.75
N ALA A 55 -14.92 0.73 12.06
CA ALA A 55 -15.71 1.47 13.02
C ALA A 55 -15.05 2.81 13.42
N ALA A 56 -13.73 2.92 13.23
CA ALA A 56 -12.95 4.11 13.54
C ALA A 56 -11.93 4.44 12.44
N ILE A 57 -11.74 5.73 12.19
CA ILE A 57 -10.73 6.26 11.27
C ILE A 57 -9.77 7.16 12.04
N VAL A 58 -8.48 6.85 11.93
CA VAL A 58 -7.40 7.63 12.55
C VAL A 58 -6.67 8.39 11.44
N ASP A 59 -6.91 9.68 11.32
CA ASP A 59 -6.22 10.54 10.37
C ASP A 59 -4.78 10.80 10.83
N ILE A 60 -3.83 10.33 10.01
CA ILE A 60 -2.39 10.44 10.26
C ILE A 60 -1.74 11.54 9.42
N ASN A 61 -2.48 12.31 8.63
CA ASN A 61 -1.93 13.43 7.87
C ASN A 61 -1.20 14.47 8.74
N PRO A 62 -1.60 14.75 10.00
CA PRO A 62 -0.84 15.66 10.86
C PRO A 62 0.61 15.19 11.10
N LEU A 63 0.91 13.89 11.01
CA LEU A 63 2.26 13.34 11.18
C LEU A 63 3.20 13.65 10.00
N ALA A 64 2.70 14.30 8.94
CA ALA A 64 3.50 14.63 7.76
C ALA A 64 4.73 15.48 8.11
N HIS A 65 4.67 16.31 9.16
CA HIS A 65 5.83 17.08 9.62
C HIS A 65 7.05 16.20 9.95
N ALA A 66 6.83 14.96 10.43
CA ALA A 66 7.88 14.00 10.73
C ALA A 66 8.09 12.97 9.59
N TRP A 67 7.03 12.61 8.86
CA TRP A 67 7.04 11.47 7.96
C TRP A 67 6.86 11.84 6.48
N SER A 68 7.06 13.08 6.06
CA SER A 68 6.94 13.48 4.64
C SER A 68 8.24 13.91 3.96
N ALA A 69 9.37 13.87 4.69
CA ALA A 69 10.68 14.25 4.17
C ALA A 69 11.11 13.38 2.98
N ILE A 70 11.82 13.99 2.03
CA ILE A 70 12.42 13.36 0.86
C ILE A 70 13.92 13.67 0.94
N GLU A 71 14.72 12.67 1.26
CA GLU A 71 16.11 12.87 1.72
C GLU A 71 17.08 12.03 0.86
N PRO A 72 17.37 12.46 -0.39
CA PRO A 72 18.44 11.85 -1.16
C PRO A 72 19.80 12.29 -0.61
N GLY A 73 20.61 11.34 -0.15
CA GLY A 73 21.95 11.54 0.39
C GLY A 73 23.06 11.02 -0.52
N THR A 74 24.30 11.05 -0.03
CA THR A 74 25.46 10.38 -0.67
C THR A 74 25.34 8.87 -0.56
N ASP A 75 24.89 8.37 0.59
CA ASP A 75 24.94 6.94 0.94
C ASP A 75 23.63 6.20 0.65
N GLY A 76 22.60 6.93 0.20
CA GLY A 76 21.29 6.33 -0.10
C GLY A 76 20.18 7.36 -0.21
N LEU A 77 18.95 6.88 -0.02
CA LEU A 77 17.74 7.67 -0.05
C LEU A 77 16.84 7.25 1.11
N ARG A 78 16.32 8.24 1.84
CA ARG A 78 15.20 8.04 2.76
C ARG A 78 13.96 8.76 2.26
N LEU A 79 12.83 8.06 2.30
CA LEU A 79 11.52 8.56 1.88
C LEU A 79 10.52 8.41 3.02
N GLY A 80 10.00 9.51 3.53
CA GLY A 80 8.93 9.48 4.52
C GLY A 80 7.64 8.87 3.96
N ALA A 81 6.94 8.06 4.75
CA ALA A 81 5.74 7.35 4.31
C ALA A 81 4.54 8.26 3.98
N LEU A 82 4.51 9.48 4.51
CA LEU A 82 3.51 10.51 4.22
C LEU A 82 3.91 11.46 3.10
N ALA A 83 5.09 11.29 2.49
CA ALA A 83 5.45 12.02 1.29
C ALA A 83 4.43 11.76 0.18
N LYS A 84 3.98 12.83 -0.50
CA LYS A 84 3.03 12.72 -1.62
C LYS A 84 3.72 12.12 -2.84
N MET A 85 3.03 11.23 -3.55
CA MET A 85 3.57 10.61 -4.76
C MET A 85 4.01 11.65 -5.80
N SER A 86 3.24 12.74 -5.95
CA SER A 86 3.57 13.84 -6.86
C SER A 86 4.86 14.55 -6.48
N ASN A 87 5.07 14.84 -5.20
CA ASN A 87 6.27 15.52 -4.71
C ASN A 87 7.52 14.66 -4.94
N VAL A 88 7.45 13.35 -4.62
CA VAL A 88 8.56 12.42 -4.80
C VAL A 88 8.90 12.24 -6.28
N ALA A 89 7.88 12.10 -7.14
CA ALA A 89 8.06 12.04 -8.58
C ALA A 89 8.68 13.31 -9.19
N ALA A 90 8.39 14.48 -8.62
CA ALA A 90 8.87 15.77 -9.10
C ALA A 90 10.24 16.16 -8.54
N HIS A 91 10.71 15.52 -7.47
CA HIS A 91 11.94 15.90 -6.78
C HIS A 91 13.19 15.68 -7.65
N ASP A 92 13.96 16.74 -7.91
CA ASP A 92 15.16 16.73 -8.77
C ASP A 92 16.16 15.63 -8.39
N GLY A 93 16.47 15.50 -7.10
CA GLY A 93 17.38 14.45 -6.60
C GLY A 93 16.87 13.04 -6.89
N ILE A 94 15.55 12.81 -6.90
CA ILE A 94 14.96 11.51 -7.21
C ILE A 94 15.01 11.27 -8.72
N GLN A 95 14.68 12.28 -9.53
CA GLN A 95 14.75 12.15 -10.98
C GLN A 95 16.17 11.89 -11.49
N ARG A 96 17.20 12.48 -10.85
CA ARG A 96 18.60 12.31 -11.24
C ARG A 96 19.21 11.02 -10.71
N HIS A 97 18.92 10.64 -9.47
CA HIS A 97 19.61 9.54 -8.80
C HIS A 97 18.79 8.26 -8.65
N TYR A 98 17.47 8.31 -8.83
CA TYR A 98 16.56 7.17 -8.73
C TYR A 98 15.43 7.23 -9.79
N PRO A 99 15.74 7.29 -11.11
CA PRO A 99 14.70 7.45 -12.12
C PRO A 99 13.62 6.36 -12.08
N VAL A 100 13.94 5.10 -11.71
CA VAL A 100 12.93 4.03 -11.53
C VAL A 100 11.85 4.39 -10.50
N ILE A 101 12.21 5.08 -9.41
CA ILE A 101 11.26 5.57 -8.40
C ILE A 101 10.41 6.70 -8.98
N ALA A 102 11.03 7.68 -9.65
CA ALA A 102 10.28 8.76 -10.28
C ALA A 102 9.31 8.24 -11.35
N ASN A 103 9.74 7.29 -12.18
CA ASN A 103 8.96 6.71 -13.29
C ASN A 103 7.78 5.88 -12.77
N SER A 104 8.00 4.99 -11.81
CA SER A 104 6.94 4.16 -11.21
C SER A 104 5.83 5.01 -10.59
N LEU A 105 6.19 6.14 -9.98
CA LEU A 105 5.22 7.10 -9.44
C LEU A 105 4.51 7.90 -10.54
N LYS A 106 5.22 8.42 -11.56
CA LYS A 106 4.62 9.22 -12.65
C LYS A 106 3.64 8.41 -13.50
N LEU A 107 3.93 7.12 -13.73
CA LEU A 107 3.12 6.21 -14.55
C LEU A 107 1.91 5.63 -13.80
N ALA A 108 1.80 5.86 -12.49
CA ALA A 108 0.71 5.42 -11.64
C ALA A 108 -0.44 6.44 -11.59
N ALA A 109 -1.67 5.96 -11.76
CA ALA A 109 -2.91 6.74 -11.55
C ALA A 109 -3.00 8.05 -12.36
N SER A 110 -3.81 8.99 -11.89
CA SER A 110 -3.92 10.37 -12.41
C SER A 110 -3.14 11.36 -11.54
N ALA A 111 -2.94 12.58 -12.02
CA ALA A 111 -2.25 13.63 -11.25
C ALA A 111 -2.96 13.95 -9.93
N GLN A 112 -4.29 14.03 -9.93
CA GLN A 112 -5.10 14.30 -8.75
C GLN A 112 -4.92 13.21 -7.69
N LEU A 113 -4.92 11.95 -8.12
CA LEU A 113 -4.68 10.82 -7.21
C LEU A 113 -3.26 10.87 -6.64
N ARG A 114 -2.25 11.24 -7.44
CA ARG A 114 -0.86 11.37 -6.98
C ARG A 114 -0.65 12.54 -6.01
N ASN A 115 -1.44 13.60 -6.12
CA ASN A 115 -1.41 14.72 -5.18
C ASN A 115 -1.99 14.35 -3.81
N MET A 116 -2.93 13.40 -3.77
CA MET A 116 -3.54 12.92 -2.53
C MET A 116 -2.75 11.77 -1.90
N ALA A 117 -2.35 10.80 -2.72
CA ALA A 117 -1.73 9.56 -2.29
C ALA A 117 -0.36 9.77 -1.66
N THR A 118 -0.14 9.09 -0.53
CA THR A 118 1.14 9.02 0.17
C THR A 118 1.88 7.74 -0.19
N LEU A 119 3.20 7.69 0.01
CA LEU A 119 3.99 6.48 -0.27
C LEU A 119 3.55 5.27 0.57
N GLY A 120 3.34 5.45 1.87
CA GLY A 120 2.85 4.41 2.78
C GLY A 120 1.46 3.92 2.38
N GLY A 121 0.55 4.84 2.02
CA GLY A 121 -0.78 4.49 1.52
C GLY A 121 -0.74 3.78 0.15
N ASN A 122 0.25 4.11 -0.68
CA ASN A 122 0.44 3.46 -1.99
C ASN A 122 0.88 2.00 -1.83
N VAL A 123 1.87 1.72 -0.97
CA VAL A 123 2.33 0.33 -0.76
C VAL A 123 1.26 -0.54 -0.10
N MET A 124 0.39 0.07 0.71
CA MET A 124 -0.74 -0.59 1.38
C MET A 124 -2.03 -0.63 0.54
N GLN A 125 -1.98 -0.26 -0.75
CA GLN A 125 -3.16 -0.39 -1.61
C GLN A 125 -3.54 -1.86 -1.82
N ARG A 126 -4.84 -2.13 -1.99
CA ARG A 126 -5.37 -3.49 -2.18
C ARG A 126 -5.61 -3.81 -3.65
N THR A 127 -5.82 -5.10 -3.93
CA THR A 127 -6.03 -5.61 -5.29
C THR A 127 -7.18 -4.94 -6.05
N ARG A 128 -7.10 -4.97 -7.38
CA ARG A 128 -8.13 -4.48 -8.31
C ARG A 128 -9.03 -5.58 -8.87
N CYS A 129 -8.89 -6.82 -8.39
CA CYS A 129 -9.80 -7.92 -8.68
C CYS A 129 -11.27 -7.46 -8.55
N SER A 130 -12.05 -7.60 -9.61
CA SER A 130 -13.46 -7.18 -9.67
C SER A 130 -14.30 -7.93 -8.64
N TYR A 131 -14.10 -9.26 -8.52
CA TYR A 131 -14.77 -10.12 -7.54
C TYR A 131 -14.49 -9.74 -6.08
N PHE A 132 -13.29 -9.22 -5.81
CA PHE A 132 -12.95 -8.70 -4.48
C PHE A 132 -13.67 -7.38 -4.18
N ARG A 133 -13.79 -6.51 -5.20
CA ARG A 133 -14.30 -5.14 -5.05
C ARG A 133 -15.82 -5.05 -5.10
N ASP A 134 -16.48 -5.99 -5.74
CA ASP A 134 -17.94 -6.12 -5.75
C ASP A 134 -18.35 -7.13 -4.67
N VAL A 135 -19.04 -6.62 -3.64
CA VAL A 135 -19.45 -7.41 -2.48
C VAL A 135 -20.61 -8.37 -2.78
N SER A 136 -21.27 -8.26 -3.94
CA SER A 136 -22.31 -9.20 -4.36
C SER A 136 -21.76 -10.58 -4.75
N TYR A 137 -20.47 -10.67 -5.11
CA TYR A 137 -19.81 -11.95 -5.34
C TYR A 137 -19.38 -12.58 -4.02
N GLU A 138 -20.19 -13.46 -3.45
CA GLU A 138 -19.93 -14.05 -2.13
C GLU A 138 -18.59 -14.80 -2.03
N ASN A 139 -18.16 -15.41 -3.15
CA ASN A 139 -16.97 -16.26 -3.26
C ASN A 139 -15.68 -15.45 -3.47
N CYS A 140 -15.14 -14.91 -2.38
CA CYS A 140 -13.85 -14.25 -2.36
C CYS A 140 -13.11 -14.51 -1.05
N ASN A 141 -12.22 -15.50 -1.03
CA ASN A 141 -11.41 -15.88 0.14
C ASN A 141 -10.66 -14.71 0.78
N LYS A 142 -10.21 -13.73 -0.03
CA LYS A 142 -9.52 -12.51 0.46
C LYS A 142 -10.43 -11.58 1.29
N ARG A 143 -11.75 -11.65 1.08
CA ARG A 143 -12.75 -10.90 1.85
C ARG A 143 -13.41 -11.77 2.92
N ASN A 144 -13.83 -12.96 2.51
CA ASN A 144 -14.57 -13.95 3.30
C ASN A 144 -13.80 -15.28 3.27
N PRO A 145 -12.88 -15.56 4.20
CA PRO A 145 -12.10 -16.80 4.20
C PRO A 145 -12.97 -18.05 4.13
N GLY A 146 -12.63 -19.00 3.25
CA GLY A 146 -13.37 -20.24 3.03
C GLY A 146 -14.54 -20.15 2.03
N SER A 147 -14.85 -18.95 1.50
CA SER A 147 -15.91 -18.77 0.50
C SER A 147 -15.52 -19.17 -0.93
N GLY A 148 -14.23 -19.48 -1.18
CA GLY A 148 -13.73 -19.79 -2.52
C GLY A 148 -13.24 -18.57 -3.29
N CYS A 149 -12.84 -18.77 -4.55
CA CYS A 149 -12.28 -17.72 -5.40
C CYS A 149 -12.99 -17.66 -6.76
N ALA A 150 -13.98 -16.77 -6.88
CA ALA A 150 -14.73 -16.58 -8.14
C ALA A 150 -13.85 -16.21 -9.35
N ALA A 151 -12.64 -15.68 -9.11
CA ALA A 151 -11.73 -15.32 -10.20
C ALA A 151 -11.14 -16.54 -10.90
N MET A 152 -11.03 -17.71 -10.26
CA MET A 152 -10.36 -18.88 -10.84
C MET A 152 -11.07 -19.39 -12.10
N ASP A 153 -12.39 -19.57 -11.99
CA ASP A 153 -13.25 -20.02 -13.09
C ASP A 153 -13.92 -18.85 -13.82
N GLY A 154 -13.56 -17.62 -13.46
CA GLY A 154 -14.13 -16.38 -13.98
C GLY A 154 -13.25 -15.67 -15.01
N VAL A 155 -13.50 -14.37 -15.20
CA VAL A 155 -12.68 -13.50 -16.05
C VAL A 155 -11.40 -13.16 -15.31
N ASN A 156 -10.32 -13.84 -15.67
CA ASN A 156 -9.04 -13.76 -14.97
C ASN A 156 -7.92 -13.03 -15.72
N ARG A 157 -8.21 -12.32 -16.83
CA ARG A 157 -7.20 -11.61 -17.63
C ARG A 157 -6.23 -10.71 -16.84
N MET A 158 -6.73 -10.02 -15.80
CA MET A 158 -5.94 -9.09 -14.97
C MET A 158 -5.33 -9.75 -13.71
N HIS A 159 -5.44 -11.08 -13.58
CA HIS A 159 -5.02 -11.83 -12.40
C HIS A 159 -3.59 -12.34 -12.53
N ALA A 160 -3.03 -12.78 -11.41
CA ALA A 160 -1.62 -13.10 -11.31
C ALA A 160 -1.31 -14.44 -12.00
N VAL A 161 -0.15 -14.51 -12.63
CA VAL A 161 0.41 -15.74 -13.22
C VAL A 161 1.56 -16.33 -12.39
N LEU A 162 2.03 -15.60 -11.37
CA LEU A 162 3.10 -15.99 -10.47
C LEU A 162 2.68 -15.74 -9.02
N GLY A 163 3.22 -16.55 -8.09
CA GLY A 163 2.98 -16.37 -6.65
C GLY A 163 1.52 -16.55 -6.22
N VAL A 164 0.75 -17.32 -6.98
CA VAL A 164 -0.67 -17.61 -6.71
C VAL A 164 -0.86 -18.80 -5.75
N SER A 165 -2.08 -19.01 -5.29
CA SER A 165 -2.52 -20.24 -4.65
C SER A 165 -3.89 -20.68 -5.17
N ASP A 166 -4.31 -21.88 -4.78
CA ASP A 166 -5.68 -22.39 -4.94
C ASP A 166 -6.74 -21.60 -4.15
N GLN A 167 -6.32 -20.67 -3.27
CA GLN A 167 -7.23 -19.80 -2.53
C GLN A 167 -7.39 -18.42 -3.17
N CYS A 168 -6.40 -17.91 -3.90
CA CYS A 168 -6.46 -16.58 -4.49
C CYS A 168 -5.42 -16.36 -5.60
N ILE A 169 -5.88 -15.82 -6.73
CA ILE A 169 -5.04 -15.42 -7.87
C ILE A 169 -4.95 -13.88 -8.05
N ALA A 170 -5.25 -13.10 -7.01
CA ALA A 170 -5.27 -11.64 -7.11
C ALA A 170 -3.86 -11.06 -7.30
N THR A 171 -3.73 -10.07 -8.18
CA THR A 171 -2.49 -9.27 -8.34
C THR A 171 -2.40 -8.18 -7.27
N TYR A 172 -1.15 -7.87 -6.87
CA TYR A 172 -0.84 -6.60 -6.21
C TYR A 172 -0.63 -5.51 -7.28
N PRO A 173 -1.33 -4.36 -7.22
CA PRO A 173 -1.38 -3.44 -8.36
C PRO A 173 -0.38 -2.26 -8.29
N GLY A 174 0.42 -2.15 -7.23
CA GLY A 174 1.24 -0.96 -6.98
C GLY A 174 2.54 -0.94 -7.76
N ASP A 175 2.73 0.11 -8.57
CA ASP A 175 3.94 0.33 -9.37
C ASP A 175 5.19 0.64 -8.50
N PHE A 176 5.03 1.51 -7.49
CA PHE A 176 6.13 1.95 -6.62
C PHE A 176 6.74 0.81 -5.81
N ALA A 177 5.91 -0.15 -5.37
CA ALA A 177 6.39 -1.33 -4.65
C ALA A 177 7.36 -2.17 -5.49
N GLN A 178 7.12 -2.28 -6.81
CA GLN A 178 8.03 -3.03 -7.70
C GLN A 178 9.41 -2.38 -7.74
N ALA A 179 9.46 -1.05 -7.80
CA ALA A 179 10.71 -0.30 -7.73
C ALA A 179 11.41 -0.47 -6.37
N LEU A 180 10.66 -0.53 -5.27
CA LEU A 180 11.23 -0.78 -3.94
C LEU A 180 11.83 -2.19 -3.83
N VAL A 181 11.16 -3.21 -4.36
CA VAL A 181 11.69 -4.58 -4.40
C VAL A 181 12.95 -4.65 -5.25
N ALA A 182 12.94 -4.06 -6.45
CA ALA A 182 14.10 -4.09 -7.36
C ALA A 182 15.34 -3.36 -6.82
N LEU A 183 15.16 -2.45 -5.85
CA LEU A 183 16.23 -1.68 -5.22
C LEU A 183 16.60 -2.19 -3.82
N ASP A 184 16.13 -3.38 -3.43
CA ASP A 184 16.35 -3.97 -2.10
C ASP A 184 16.05 -2.98 -0.97
N ALA A 185 14.96 -2.20 -1.12
CA ALA A 185 14.59 -1.19 -0.15
C ALA A 185 14.27 -1.82 1.21
N MET A 186 14.48 -1.06 2.28
CA MET A 186 13.98 -1.38 3.61
C MET A 186 12.72 -0.57 3.91
N VAL A 187 11.80 -1.15 4.68
CA VAL A 187 10.63 -0.44 5.23
C VAL A 187 10.78 -0.25 6.73
N GLU A 188 10.57 0.98 7.18
CA GLU A 188 10.56 1.37 8.58
C GLU A 188 9.13 1.37 9.11
N ILE A 189 8.90 0.68 10.21
CA ILE A 189 7.59 0.44 10.80
C ILE A 189 7.61 0.90 12.24
N THR A 190 6.73 1.84 12.58
CA THR A 190 6.51 2.32 13.95
C THR A 190 5.30 1.60 14.55
N GLY A 191 5.46 1.05 15.75
CA GLY A 191 4.40 0.39 16.52
C GLY A 191 4.59 0.57 18.03
N ARG A 192 3.83 -0.19 18.83
CA ARG A 192 3.84 -0.05 20.31
C ARG A 192 5.20 -0.34 20.93
N SER A 193 5.97 -1.23 20.33
CA SER A 193 7.30 -1.64 20.81
C SER A 193 8.43 -0.77 20.26
N GLY A 194 8.10 0.37 19.64
CA GLY A 194 9.05 1.26 18.97
C GLY A 194 9.11 1.01 17.47
N THR A 195 10.27 1.30 16.88
CA THR A 195 10.51 1.23 15.44
C THR A 195 11.28 -0.03 15.08
N ARG A 196 10.87 -0.70 13.99
CA ARG A 196 11.59 -1.84 13.41
C ARG A 196 11.72 -1.67 11.90
N ASN A 197 12.75 -2.30 11.34
CA ASN A 197 13.01 -2.34 9.90
C ASN A 197 12.92 -3.77 9.39
N LEU A 198 12.48 -3.95 8.14
CA LEU A 198 12.61 -5.22 7.41
C LEU A 198 12.79 -4.98 5.90
N PRO A 199 13.38 -5.94 5.16
CA PRO A 199 13.48 -5.85 3.70
C PRO A 199 12.09 -5.70 3.07
N PHE A 200 11.89 -4.70 2.21
CA PHE A 200 10.56 -4.40 1.66
C PHE A 200 9.91 -5.60 0.96
N ALA A 201 10.71 -6.50 0.37
CA ALA A 201 10.24 -7.75 -0.23
C ALA A 201 9.50 -8.68 0.77
N GLU A 202 9.72 -8.53 2.07
CA GLU A 202 9.05 -9.27 3.14
C GLU A 202 7.79 -8.57 3.69
N LEU A 203 7.45 -7.37 3.18
CA LEU A 203 6.27 -6.64 3.64
C LEU A 203 4.98 -7.37 3.25
N HIS A 204 4.83 -7.70 1.97
CA HIS A 204 3.64 -8.35 1.41
C HIS A 204 3.76 -9.87 1.52
N LYS A 205 2.65 -10.53 1.88
CA LYS A 205 2.60 -11.99 2.00
C LYS A 205 2.01 -12.63 0.76
N ALA A 206 2.57 -13.77 0.36
CA ALA A 206 1.95 -14.65 -0.61
C ALA A 206 0.56 -15.10 -0.12
N PRO A 207 -0.43 -15.31 -1.02
CA PRO A 207 -1.79 -15.63 -0.61
C PRO A 207 -1.88 -16.93 0.21
N GLY A 208 -1.17 -17.99 -0.20
CA GLY A 208 -1.19 -19.29 0.47
C GLY A 208 -2.62 -19.72 0.81
N ASN A 209 -2.83 -20.13 2.06
CA ASN A 209 -4.16 -20.48 2.59
C ASN A 209 -4.89 -19.32 3.28
N THR A 210 -4.28 -18.13 3.35
CA THR A 210 -4.78 -16.98 4.11
C THR A 210 -4.71 -15.69 3.28
N PRO A 211 -5.40 -15.61 2.13
CA PRO A 211 -5.28 -14.47 1.22
C PRO A 211 -5.86 -13.16 1.80
N ASP A 212 -6.60 -13.23 2.91
CA ASP A 212 -7.07 -12.08 3.68
C ASP A 212 -5.94 -11.39 4.49
N ILE A 213 -4.82 -12.09 4.69
CA ILE A 213 -3.61 -11.57 5.35
C ILE A 213 -2.59 -11.14 4.29
N GLU A 214 -2.56 -9.84 3.99
CA GLU A 214 -1.80 -9.33 2.84
C GLU A 214 -0.41 -8.82 3.19
N THR A 215 -0.15 -8.50 4.47
CA THR A 215 1.14 -7.96 4.91
C THR A 215 1.57 -8.54 6.24
N THR A 216 2.84 -8.34 6.58
CA THR A 216 3.43 -8.68 7.89
C THR A 216 3.16 -7.63 8.97
N LEU A 217 2.46 -6.53 8.64
CA LEU A 217 2.08 -5.51 9.62
C LEU A 217 1.07 -6.07 10.62
N LYS A 218 1.36 -5.83 11.89
CA LYS A 218 0.45 -6.10 13.00
C LYS A 218 -0.54 -4.95 13.15
N PRO A 219 -1.72 -5.18 13.75
CA PRO A 219 -2.59 -4.09 14.13
C PRO A 219 -1.86 -3.06 15.01
N GLY A 220 -2.09 -1.78 14.75
CA GLY A 220 -1.40 -0.70 15.43
C GLY A 220 -0.04 -0.31 14.84
N GLU A 221 0.51 -1.08 13.89
CA GLU A 221 1.73 -0.72 13.18
C GLU A 221 1.46 0.22 12.01
N LEU A 222 2.37 1.18 11.82
CA LEU A 222 2.35 2.18 10.75
C LEU A 222 3.69 2.17 10.02
N ILE A 223 3.67 2.23 8.69
CA ILE A 223 4.88 2.50 7.92
C ILE A 223 5.24 3.97 8.11
N SER A 224 6.45 4.25 8.60
CA SER A 224 6.95 5.62 8.84
C SER A 224 7.90 6.09 7.75
N ALA A 225 8.68 5.19 7.14
CA ALA A 225 9.58 5.53 6.04
C ALA A 225 10.02 4.32 5.21
N PHE A 226 10.72 4.60 4.12
CA PHE A 226 11.47 3.66 3.30
C PHE A 226 12.92 4.13 3.20
N SER A 227 13.87 3.20 3.12
CA SER A 227 15.27 3.51 2.83
C SER A 227 15.81 2.63 1.71
N ILE A 228 16.67 3.23 0.87
CA ILE A 228 17.34 2.56 -0.25
C ILE A 228 18.83 2.86 -0.13
N SER A 229 19.66 1.82 -0.22
CA SER A 229 21.12 1.97 -0.16
C SER A 229 21.68 2.39 -1.51
N GLY A 230 22.66 3.31 -1.49
CA GLY A 230 23.33 3.79 -2.69
C GLY A 230 22.41 4.56 -3.65
N ARG A 231 22.95 4.93 -4.81
CA ARG A 231 22.24 5.67 -5.87
C ARG A 231 22.06 4.80 -7.11
N TRP A 232 20.96 4.99 -7.83
CA TRP A 232 20.56 4.16 -8.97
C TRP A 232 20.25 4.99 -10.22
N PRO A 233 21.18 5.83 -10.73
CA PRO A 233 20.91 6.78 -11.81
C PRO A 233 20.66 6.11 -13.17
N ARG A 234 21.10 4.85 -13.36
CA ARG A 234 20.88 4.07 -14.58
C ARG A 234 19.78 3.02 -14.36
N SER A 235 18.59 3.49 -14.04
CA SER A 235 17.41 2.66 -13.79
C SER A 235 16.21 3.21 -14.56
N VAL A 236 15.24 2.35 -14.87
CA VAL A 236 14.02 2.72 -15.61
C VAL A 236 12.86 1.87 -15.09
N TYR A 237 11.64 2.39 -15.19
CA TYR A 237 10.41 1.63 -14.94
C TYR A 237 9.58 1.66 -16.22
N LEU A 238 9.23 0.49 -16.74
CA LEU A 238 8.42 0.30 -17.92
C LEU A 238 7.07 -0.30 -17.52
N LYS A 239 5.99 0.21 -18.11
CA LYS A 239 4.62 -0.21 -17.79
C LYS A 239 3.81 -0.47 -19.05
N ALA A 240 3.48 -1.74 -19.28
CA ALA A 240 2.56 -2.16 -20.33
C ALA A 240 1.11 -2.11 -19.81
N ARG A 241 0.19 -1.59 -20.63
CA ARG A 241 -1.23 -1.41 -20.31
C ARG A 241 -2.03 -1.21 -21.59
N ASP A 242 -3.34 -1.43 -21.52
CA ASP A 242 -4.23 -1.40 -22.69
C ASP A 242 -4.41 0.03 -23.23
N ARG A 243 -4.45 1.04 -22.35
CA ARG A 243 -4.49 2.45 -22.73
C ARG A 243 -3.30 3.24 -22.22
N GLN A 244 -2.98 4.34 -22.91
CA GLN A 244 -1.75 5.10 -22.68
C GLN A 244 -1.56 5.62 -21.24
N SER A 245 -2.64 5.94 -20.52
CA SER A 245 -2.59 6.52 -19.17
C SER A 245 -3.80 6.14 -18.31
N TYR A 246 -3.69 6.45 -17.01
CA TYR A 246 -4.73 6.21 -16.01
C TYR A 246 -5.21 4.75 -15.96
N GLU A 247 -4.28 3.81 -16.01
CA GLU A 247 -4.55 2.38 -15.89
C GLU A 247 -3.44 1.67 -15.11
N PHE A 248 -3.81 0.57 -14.46
CA PHE A 248 -2.88 -0.35 -13.81
C PHE A 248 -2.05 -1.09 -14.86
N ALA A 249 -0.95 -1.71 -14.42
CA ALA A 249 -0.12 -2.49 -15.33
C ALA A 249 -0.83 -3.80 -15.71
N LEU A 250 -0.74 -4.18 -16.98
CA LEU A 250 -0.83 -5.60 -17.37
C LEU A 250 0.43 -6.33 -16.95
N SER A 251 1.58 -5.68 -17.16
CA SER A 251 2.90 -6.09 -16.71
C SER A 251 3.81 -4.85 -16.61
N SER A 252 4.82 -4.91 -15.76
CA SER A 252 5.81 -3.87 -15.58
C SER A 252 7.15 -4.45 -15.11
N ALA A 253 8.22 -3.69 -15.34
CA ALA A 253 9.59 -4.01 -14.95
C ALA A 253 10.36 -2.72 -14.63
#